data_AF-A0A535AX07-F1
#
_entry.id   AF-A0A535AX07-F1
#
_cell.length_a   1.000
_cell.length_b   1.000
_cell.length_c   1.000
_cell.angle_alpha   90.00
_cell.angle_beta   90.00
_cell.angle_gamma   90.00
#
_symmetry.space_group_name_H-M   'P 1'
#
loop_
_entity.id
_entity.type
_entity.pdbx_description
1 polymer ?
#
loop_
_entity_poly.entity_id
_entity_poly.type
_entity_poly.pdbx_seq_one_letter_code
_entity_poly.pdbx_strand_id
1 'polypeptide(L)'
;MQTGLHIKLSSRLPFNERRQAIIEAVKNVFATKGFDGTTSRELAKAAGISEALLYKYFPTKLSLYNAMLSASVETADWLVSNHLEALKPSTAT
;
A
#
# COMPACT_ATOMS: atom_id res chain seq x y z
N MET A 1 24.25 -8.84 22.63
CA MET A 1 23.79 -7.53 22.10
C MET A 1 22.86 -7.79 20.93
N GLN A 2 21.55 -7.59 21.10
CA GLN A 2 20.54 -7.53 20.04
C GLN A 2 19.28 -6.96 20.71
N THR A 3 19.09 -5.65 20.62
CA THR A 3 17.89 -4.99 21.16
C THR A 3 16.84 -4.94 20.06
N GLY A 4 15.75 -5.67 20.27
CA GLY A 4 14.60 -5.73 19.38
C GLY A 4 14.03 -4.34 19.11
N LEU A 5 13.76 -4.06 17.83
CA LEU A 5 13.08 -2.86 17.38
C LEU A 5 11.60 -2.94 17.77
N HIS A 6 11.27 -2.55 19.00
CA HIS A 6 9.90 -2.27 19.40
C HIS A 6 9.50 -0.91 18.83
N ILE A 7 8.88 -0.89 17.64
CA ILE A 7 8.17 0.29 17.15
C ILE A 7 6.94 0.55 18.03
N LYS A 8 7.13 1.43 19.01
CA LYS A 8 6.08 1.99 19.85
C LYS A 8 5.14 2.80 18.94
N LEU A 9 3.95 2.28 18.65
CA LEU A 9 2.86 2.91 17.90
C LEU A 9 2.25 4.14 18.61
N SER A 10 3.06 4.95 19.27
CA SER A 10 2.64 6.11 20.06
C SER A 10 3.26 7.39 19.50
N SER A 11 2.54 8.05 18.59
CA SER A 11 2.52 9.52 18.36
C SER A 11 2.31 9.82 16.86
N ARG A 12 1.07 10.24 16.54
CA ARG A 12 0.61 10.93 15.31
C ARG A 12 1.52 10.81 14.08
N LEU A 13 1.48 9.67 13.38
CA LEU A 13 1.86 9.68 11.96
C LEU A 13 1.05 10.80 11.27
N PRO A 14 1.69 11.72 10.53
CA PRO A 14 0.97 12.72 9.77
C PRO A 14 0.00 12.04 8.81
N PHE A 15 -1.09 12.73 8.49
CA PHE A 15 -2.24 12.13 7.81
C PHE A 15 -1.84 11.32 6.55
N ASN A 16 -0.94 11.86 5.74
CA ASN A 16 -0.45 11.20 4.52
C ASN A 16 0.37 9.94 4.82
N GLU A 17 1.28 9.97 5.80
CA GLU A 17 2.04 8.77 6.17
C GLU A 17 1.11 7.67 6.69
N ARG A 18 0.09 8.02 7.49
CA ARG A 18 -0.88 7.02 7.96
C ARG A 18 -1.71 6.45 6.81
N ARG A 19 -2.09 7.31 5.86
CA ARG A 19 -2.81 6.89 4.66
C ARG A 19 -1.98 5.90 3.83
N GLN A 20 -0.69 6.17 3.65
CA GLN A 20 0.24 5.26 2.95
C GLN A 20 0.44 3.94 3.71
N ALA A 21 0.65 3.99 5.03
CA ALA A 21 0.78 2.79 5.86
C ALA A 21 -0.46 1.88 5.78
N ILE A 22 -1.67 2.46 5.72
CA ILE A 22 -2.91 1.69 5.52
C ILE A 22 -2.90 1.02 4.14
N ILE A 23 -2.53 1.74 3.08
CA ILE A 23 -2.45 1.19 1.72
C ILE A 23 -1.48 0.01 1.68
N GLU A 24 -0.27 0.18 2.23
CA GLU A 24 0.74 -0.88 2.27
C GLU A 24 0.25 -2.13 3.02
N ALA A 25 -0.38 -1.95 4.18
CA ALA A 25 -0.87 -3.06 4.99
C ALA A 25 -1.95 -3.89 4.28
N VAL A 26 -2.79 -3.27 3.45
CA VAL A 26 -3.88 -3.98 2.77
C VAL A 26 -3.47 -4.58 1.41
N LYS A 27 -2.32 -4.19 0.84
CA LYS A 27 -1.85 -4.66 -0.48
C LYS A 27 -1.90 -6.17 -0.60
N ASN A 28 -1.33 -6.89 0.36
CA ASN A 28 -1.26 -8.35 0.31
C ASN A 28 -2.65 -9.00 0.42
N VAL A 29 -3.55 -8.40 1.21
CA VAL A 29 -4.90 -8.91 1.41
C VAL A 29 -5.70 -8.82 0.11
N PHE A 30 -5.67 -7.66 -0.55
CA PHE A 30 -6.30 -7.48 -1.86
C PHE A 30 -5.65 -8.32 -2.95
N ALA A 31 -4.32 -8.40 -2.99
CA ALA A 31 -3.61 -9.21 -3.99
C ALA A 31 -3.96 -10.71 -3.88
N THR A 32 -4.19 -11.20 -2.66
CA THR A 32 -4.48 -12.62 -2.41
C THR A 32 -5.96 -12.96 -2.64
N LYS A 33 -6.88 -12.09 -2.21
CA LYS A 33 -8.32 -12.41 -2.14
C LYS A 33 -9.18 -11.61 -3.13
N GLY A 34 -8.60 -10.63 -3.82
CA GLY A 34 -9.33 -9.71 -4.69
C GLY A 34 -10.25 -8.75 -3.92
N PHE A 35 -11.01 -7.95 -4.67
CA PHE A 35 -11.94 -6.97 -4.09
C PHE A 35 -13.11 -7.65 -3.37
N ASP A 36 -13.85 -8.53 -4.03
CA ASP A 36 -15.04 -9.19 -3.46
C ASP A 36 -14.72 -10.19 -2.34
N GLY A 37 -13.55 -10.83 -2.39
CA GLY A 37 -13.11 -11.79 -1.38
C GLY A 37 -12.59 -11.16 -0.07
N THR A 38 -12.68 -9.83 0.09
CA THR A 38 -12.22 -9.12 1.29
C THR A 38 -13.33 -8.34 1.98
N THR A 39 -13.27 -8.35 3.31
CA THR A 39 -14.15 -7.56 4.18
C THR A 39 -13.40 -6.36 4.78
N SER A 40 -14.11 -5.27 5.06
CA SER A 40 -13.56 -4.08 5.70
C SER A 40 -12.92 -4.38 7.06
N ARG A 41 -13.50 -5.32 7.80
CA ARG A 41 -12.97 -5.81 9.07
C ARG A 41 -11.61 -6.50 8.93
N GLU A 42 -11.44 -7.34 7.92
CA GLU A 42 -10.14 -7.96 7.62
C GLU A 42 -9.09 -6.92 7.22
N LEU A 43 -9.48 -5.94 6.41
CA LEU A 43 -8.59 -4.86 5.97
C LEU A 43 -8.15 -3.98 7.16
N ALA A 44 -9.09 -3.61 8.04
CA ALA A 44 -8.80 -2.86 9.26
C ALA A 44 -7.88 -3.64 10.21
N LYS A 45 -8.13 -4.95 10.36
CA LYS A 45 -7.27 -5.85 11.14
C LYS A 45 -5.86 -5.91 10.55
N ALA A 46 -5.71 -6.04 9.23
CA ALA A 46 -4.41 -6.06 8.57
C ALA A 46 -3.65 -4.75 8.78
N ALA A 47 -4.35 -3.61 8.75
CA ALA A 47 -3.77 -2.29 9.02
C ALA A 47 -3.57 -1.96 10.52
N GLY A 48 -3.97 -2.85 11.44
CA GLY A 48 -3.85 -2.62 12.87
C GLY A 48 -4.69 -1.45 13.41
N ILE A 49 -5.81 -1.14 12.76
CA ILE A 49 -6.70 -0.02 13.11
C ILE A 49 -8.16 -0.47 13.25
N SER A 50 -9.02 0.41 13.77
CA SER A 50 -10.47 0.17 13.79
C SER A 50 -11.09 0.41 12.41
N GLU A 51 -12.22 -0.23 12.12
CA GLU A 51 -12.98 0.00 10.89
C GLU A 51 -13.43 1.46 10.76
N ALA A 52 -13.84 2.08 11.87
CA ALA A 52 -14.19 3.51 11.89
C ALA A 52 -13.02 4.42 11.48
N LEU A 53 -11.80 4.10 11.94
CA LEU A 53 -10.61 4.86 11.53
C LEU A 53 -10.26 4.57 10.08
N LEU A 54 -10.40 3.33 9.61
CA LEU A 54 -10.21 2.99 8.20
C LEU A 54 -11.13 3.83 7.30
N TYR A 55 -12.42 3.90 7.63
CA TYR A 55 -13.39 4.68 6.87
C TYR A 55 -13.16 6.20 6.94
N LYS A 56 -12.49 6.70 7.99
CA LYS A 56 -12.05 8.10 8.05
C LYS A 56 -11.01 8.43 6.96
N TYR A 57 -10.15 7.49 6.60
CA TYR A 57 -9.16 7.66 5.53
C TYR A 57 -9.70 7.27 4.15
N PHE A 58 -10.53 6.23 4.11
CA PHE A 58 -11.07 5.64 2.89
C PHE A 58 -12.57 5.37 3.09
N PRO A 59 -13.45 6.32 2.73
CA PRO A 59 -14.88 6.23 3.00
C PRO A 59 -15.57 4.96 2.46
N THR A 60 -14.98 4.32 1.44
CA THR A 60 -15.48 3.07 0.87
C THR A 60 -14.35 2.08 0.63
N LYS A 61 -14.68 0.78 0.59
CA LYS A 61 -13.73 -0.28 0.18
C LYS A 61 -13.15 0.00 -1.21
N LEU A 62 -13.97 0.55 -2.12
CA LEU A 62 -13.55 0.94 -3.47
C LEU A 62 -12.53 2.09 -3.45
N SER A 63 -12.70 3.09 -2.58
CA SER A 63 -11.73 4.18 -2.42
C SER A 63 -10.36 3.67 -1.96
N LEU A 64 -10.35 2.72 -1.02
CA LEU A 64 -9.11 2.07 -0.57
C LEU A 64 -8.48 1.24 -1.70
N TYR A 65 -9.29 0.46 -2.41
CA TYR A 65 -8.83 -0.37 -3.52
C TYR A 65 -8.21 0.46 -4.65
N ASN A 66 -8.89 1.52 -5.08
CA ASN A 66 -8.37 2.44 -6.09
C ASN A 66 -7.08 3.12 -5.63
N ALA A 67 -7.00 3.56 -4.37
CA ALA A 67 -5.78 4.17 -3.84
C ALA A 67 -4.60 3.18 -3.82
N MET A 68 -4.86 1.89 -3.54
CA MET A 68 -3.85 0.84 -3.61
C MET A 68 -3.38 0.61 -5.05
N LEU A 69 -4.30 0.53 -6.02
CA LEU A 69 -3.95 0.40 -7.44
C LEU A 69 -3.13 1.59 -7.94
N SER A 70 -3.53 2.82 -7.64
CA SER A 70 -2.77 4.02 -8.01
C SER A 70 -1.36 4.00 -7.44
N ALA A 71 -1.20 3.67 -6.16
CA ALA A 71 0.12 3.59 -5.52
C ALA A 71 1.01 2.49 -6.14
N SER A 72 0.42 1.38 -6.59
CA SER A 72 1.13 0.31 -7.29
C SER A 72 1.60 0.73 -8.69
N VAL A 73 0.80 1.53 -9.41
CA VAL A 73 1.15 2.06 -10.73
C VAL A 73 2.25 3.11 -10.64
N GLU A 74 2.19 4.02 -9.67
CA GLU A 74 3.24 5.04 -9.45
C GLU A 74 4.62 4.40 -9.19
N THR A 75 4.64 3.27 -8.48
CA THR A 75 5.88 2.51 -8.26
C THR A 75 6.37 1.82 -9.53
N ALA A 76 5.45 1.28 -10.33
CA ALA A 76 5.77 0.57 -11.56
C ALA A 76 6.26 1.50 -12.68
N ASP A 77 5.71 2.71 -12.79
CA ASP A 77 6.07 3.71 -13.80
C ASP A 77 7.56 4.11 -13.71
N TRP A 78 8.06 4.36 -12.49
CA TRP A 78 9.48 4.63 -12.27
C TRP A 78 10.35 3.42 -12.60
N LEU A 79 9.91 2.22 -12.21
CA LEU A 79 10.68 0.99 -12.42
C LEU A 79 10.83 0.67 -13.90
N VAL A 80 9.75 0.83 -14.67
CA VAL A 80 9.75 0.70 -16.12
C VAL A 80 10.65 1.76 -16.74
N SER A 81 10.47 3.04 -16.39
CA SER A 81 11.27 4.13 -16.95
C SER A 81 12.78 3.96 -16.72
N ASN A 82 13.19 3.56 -15.51
CA ASN A 82 14.59 3.27 -15.20
C ASN A 82 15.10 2.00 -15.92
N HIS A 83 14.24 1.00 -16.14
CA HIS A 83 14.63 -0.23 -16.83
C HIS A 83 14.69 -0.08 -18.35
N LEU A 84 13.83 0.75 -18.97
CA LEU A 84 13.84 1.01 -20.41
C LEU A 84 15.07 1.81 -20.85
N GLU A 85 15.58 2.71 -20.00
CA GLU A 85 16.84 3.45 -20.24
C GLU A 85 18.07 2.50 -20.29
N ALA A 86 18.01 1.38 -19.57
CA ALA A 86 19.04 0.34 -19.59
C ALA A 86 18.92 -0.63 -20.79
N LEU A 87 17.80 -0.58 -21.51
CA LEU A 87 17.52 -1.41 -22.69
C LEU A 87 17.67 -0.61 -24.00
N LYS A 88 18.47 0.46 -24.04
CA LYS A 88 18.78 1.15 -25.32
C LYS A 88 19.09 0.11 -26.39
N PRO A 89 18.50 0.26 -27.59
CA PRO A 89 18.44 -0.79 -28.59
C PRO A 89 19.85 -1.29 -28.85
N SER A 90 20.02 -2.60 -28.87
CA SER A 90 21.15 -3.25 -29.51
C SER A 90 21.11 -2.87 -30.99
N THR A 91 21.59 -1.68 -31.32
CA THR A 91 21.99 -1.29 -32.66
C THR A 91 23.26 -2.09 -32.95
N ALA A 92 23.07 -3.37 -33.19
CA ALA A 92 24.05 -4.23 -33.82
C ALA A 92 23.67 -4.28 -35.30
N THR A 93 24.17 -3.32 -36.08
CA THR A 93 24.48 -3.47 -37.51
C THR A 93 25.52 -2.42 -37.86
#